data_AF-A0A937K5A6-F1
#
_entry.id   AF-A0A937K5A6-F1
#
_cell.length_a   1.000
_cell.length_b   1.000
_cell.length_c   1.000
_cell.angle_alpha   90.00
_cell.angle_beta   90.00
_cell.angle_gamma   90.00
#
_symmetry.space_group_name_H-M   'P 1'
#
loop_
_entity.id
_entity.type
_entity.pdbx_description
1 polymer ?
#
loop_
_entity_poly.entity_id
_entity_poly.type
_entity_poly.pdbx_seq_one_letter_code
_entity_poly.pdbx_strand_id
1 'polypeptide(L)'
;MNDRELLKILNSISYSEEEIKDLENRAIEAKNSIGEDLYYVKNDKVLRKIAFIELEEKVKSLLKDNEEIKYKMIVLKSYRQKEIFRTDIGFNGGRTTIYLGLFVTDTRIFVFKMDSIYNLLEEVCVNEISNIKSFIDLWEKCSSIGFRFDGGIDILARPYGEENEKIFIEMIKYLKEKTNAEFKPYKGQRPGIFLMIVFILSIAGMIMGFIGSIVYTIKAALDILK
;
A
#
# COMPACT_ATOMS: atom_id res chain seq x y z
N MET A 1 29.01 7.04 -2.31
CA MET A 1 29.33 5.65 -1.91
C MET A 1 30.01 4.98 -3.09
N ASN A 2 31.18 4.35 -2.92
CA ASN A 2 31.95 3.78 -4.03
C ASN A 2 31.46 2.35 -4.33
N ASP A 3 31.38 1.94 -5.61
CA ASP A 3 30.92 0.61 -6.04
C ASP A 3 31.64 -0.55 -5.33
N ARG A 4 32.90 -0.32 -4.91
CA ARG A 4 33.69 -1.26 -4.11
C ARG A 4 33.20 -1.44 -2.67
N GLU A 5 32.60 -0.42 -2.06
CA GLU A 5 32.00 -0.51 -0.71
C GLU A 5 30.66 -1.21 -0.76
N LEU A 6 29.85 -0.91 -1.78
CA LEU A 6 28.59 -1.62 -2.06
C LEU A 6 28.84 -3.13 -2.27
N LEU A 7 29.86 -3.48 -3.08
CA LEU A 7 30.26 -4.86 -3.32
C LEU A 7 30.84 -5.55 -2.07
N LYS A 8 31.52 -4.83 -1.18
CA LYS A 8 31.98 -5.37 0.10
C LYS A 8 30.83 -5.65 1.07
N ILE A 9 29.83 -4.77 1.12
CA ILE A 9 28.61 -4.99 1.91
C ILE A 9 27.85 -6.21 1.35
N LEU A 10 27.70 -6.29 0.02
CA LEU A 10 27.06 -7.44 -0.66
C LEU A 10 27.80 -8.76 -0.41
N ASN A 11 29.15 -8.77 -0.42
CA ASN A 11 29.96 -9.97 -0.16
C ASN A 11 30.14 -10.32 1.33
N SER A 12 29.89 -9.39 2.26
CA SER A 12 29.91 -9.67 3.70
C SER A 12 28.64 -10.35 4.22
N ILE A 13 27.63 -10.51 3.37
CA ILE A 13 26.33 -11.13 3.69
C ILE A 13 26.39 -12.61 3.27
N SER A 14 27.24 -13.39 3.96
CA SER A 14 27.42 -14.82 3.72
C SER A 14 26.24 -15.61 4.29
N TYR A 15 25.41 -16.20 3.42
CA TYR A 15 24.63 -17.40 3.77
C TYR A 15 25.62 -18.56 4.03
N SER A 16 25.30 -19.50 4.92
CA SER A 16 26.16 -20.68 5.11
C SER A 16 26.07 -21.61 3.88
N GLU A 17 27.14 -22.33 3.56
CA GLU A 17 27.14 -23.30 2.45
C GLU A 17 26.04 -24.38 2.61
N GLU A 18 25.60 -24.63 3.84
CA GLU A 18 24.54 -25.58 4.18
C GLU A 18 23.15 -25.04 3.82
N GLU A 19 22.87 -23.75 4.01
CA GLU A 19 21.61 -23.11 3.58
C GLU A 19 21.50 -23.04 2.05
N ILE A 20 22.63 -22.83 1.37
CA ILE A 20 22.70 -22.85 -0.09
C ILE A 20 22.47 -24.27 -0.60
N LYS A 21 23.11 -25.29 -0.02
CA LYS A 21 22.92 -26.70 -0.40
C LYS A 21 21.50 -27.20 -0.17
N ASP A 22 20.86 -26.81 0.93
CA ASP A 22 19.49 -27.23 1.25
C ASP A 22 18.45 -26.58 0.33
N LEU A 23 18.71 -25.36 -0.15
CA LEU A 23 17.90 -24.69 -1.17
C LEU A 23 18.16 -25.24 -2.58
N GLU A 24 19.41 -25.61 -2.90
CA GLU A 24 19.78 -26.23 -4.18
C GLU A 24 19.19 -27.64 -4.31
N ASN A 25 19.24 -28.46 -3.26
CA ASN A 25 18.65 -29.80 -3.27
C ASN A 25 17.12 -29.76 -3.45
N ARG A 26 16.44 -28.82 -2.78
CA ARG A 26 14.99 -28.58 -2.96
C ARG A 26 14.65 -28.07 -4.37
N ALA A 27 15.57 -27.39 -5.04
CA ALA A 27 15.41 -26.93 -6.42
C ALA A 27 15.68 -28.04 -7.46
N ILE A 28 16.58 -28.98 -7.17
CA ILE A 28 16.87 -30.13 -8.05
C ILE A 28 15.68 -31.10 -8.10
N GLU A 29 14.94 -31.26 -7.00
CA GLU A 29 13.76 -32.13 -6.92
C GLU A 29 12.52 -31.55 -7.65
N ALA A 30 12.45 -30.23 -7.82
CA ALA A 30 11.32 -29.54 -8.44
C ALA A 30 11.67 -29.06 -9.86
N LYS A 31 11.43 -29.93 -10.86
CA LYS A 31 11.66 -29.67 -12.30
C LYS A 31 11.22 -28.26 -12.76
N ASN A 32 12.22 -27.43 -13.08
CA ASN A 32 12.26 -26.43 -14.16
C ASN A 32 11.33 -25.19 -14.15
N SER A 33 10.76 -24.74 -13.03
CA SER A 33 10.10 -23.40 -12.98
C SER A 33 10.64 -22.42 -11.94
N ILE A 34 11.48 -22.86 -10.99
CA ILE A 34 11.86 -22.03 -9.83
C ILE A 34 12.97 -21.02 -10.14
N GLY A 35 13.72 -21.17 -11.24
CA GLY A 35 14.84 -20.28 -11.57
C GLY A 35 14.43 -18.80 -11.59
N GLU A 36 13.42 -18.45 -12.38
CA GLU A 36 12.93 -17.06 -12.51
C GLU A 36 12.29 -16.54 -11.22
N ASP A 37 11.49 -17.36 -10.52
CA ASP A 37 10.87 -17.00 -9.25
C ASP A 37 11.91 -16.76 -8.15
N LEU A 38 12.97 -17.58 -8.10
CA LEU A 38 14.08 -17.42 -7.16
C LEU A 38 14.87 -16.14 -7.47
N TYR A 39 15.11 -15.81 -8.75
CA TYR A 39 15.74 -14.55 -9.15
C TYR A 39 14.87 -13.34 -8.82
N TYR A 40 13.56 -13.41 -9.06
CA TYR A 40 12.61 -12.34 -8.74
C TYR A 40 12.53 -12.08 -7.22
N VAL A 41 12.43 -13.14 -6.41
CA VAL A 41 12.41 -13.05 -4.94
C VAL A 41 13.77 -12.59 -4.38
N LYS A 42 14.89 -13.04 -4.96
CA LYS A 42 16.24 -12.56 -4.58
C LYS A 42 16.40 -11.07 -4.89
N ASN A 43 15.89 -10.61 -6.03
CA ASN A 43 15.94 -9.20 -6.42
C ASN A 43 15.07 -8.32 -5.52
N ASP A 44 13.84 -8.74 -5.21
CA ASP A 44 12.94 -8.00 -4.30
C ASP A 44 13.54 -7.78 -2.91
N LYS A 45 14.10 -8.83 -2.29
CA LYS A 45 14.74 -8.71 -0.97
C LYS A 45 15.93 -7.74 -0.97
N VAL A 46 16.73 -7.75 -2.04
CA VAL A 46 17.88 -6.86 -2.19
C VAL A 46 17.42 -5.42 -2.41
N LEU A 47 16.49 -5.19 -3.34
CA LEU A 47 15.94 -3.86 -3.62
C LEU A 47 15.26 -3.27 -2.38
N ARG A 48 14.49 -4.07 -1.64
CA ARG A 48 13.88 -3.66 -0.37
C ARG A 48 14.93 -3.21 0.64
N LYS A 49 16.03 -3.95 0.77
CA LYS A 49 17.13 -3.61 1.69
C LYS A 49 17.83 -2.31 1.29
N ILE A 50 18.11 -2.14 0.00
CA ILE A 50 18.71 -0.90 -0.54
C ILE A 50 17.80 0.27 -0.24
N ALA A 51 16.52 0.19 -0.63
CA ALA A 51 15.54 1.24 -0.37
C ALA A 51 15.40 1.54 1.14
N PHE A 52 15.43 0.51 1.99
CA PHE A 52 15.38 0.70 3.43
C PHE A 52 16.58 1.49 3.97
N ILE A 53 17.79 1.17 3.52
CA ILE A 53 19.02 1.88 3.92
C ILE A 53 18.99 3.33 3.43
N GLU A 54 18.63 3.57 2.16
CA GLU A 54 18.55 4.92 1.60
C GLU A 54 17.51 5.79 2.33
N LEU A 55 16.34 5.22 2.63
CA LEU A 55 15.32 5.92 3.41
C LEU A 55 15.77 6.18 4.85
N GLU A 56 16.47 5.23 5.47
CA GLU A 56 16.99 5.42 6.83
C GLU A 56 18.05 6.53 6.88
N GLU A 57 18.99 6.55 5.94
CA GLU A 57 19.98 7.63 5.83
C GLU A 57 19.31 8.97 5.60
N LYS A 58 18.30 9.01 4.73
CA LYS A 58 17.50 10.21 4.49
C LYS A 58 16.81 10.68 5.76
N VAL A 59 16.12 9.80 6.50
CA VAL A 59 15.46 10.18 7.77
C VAL A 59 16.48 10.68 8.77
N LYS A 60 17.62 9.99 8.94
CA LYS A 60 18.70 10.42 9.84
C LYS A 60 19.21 11.83 9.51
N SER A 61 19.30 12.20 8.24
CA SER A 61 19.70 13.55 7.82
C SER A 61 18.67 14.64 8.16
N LEU A 62 17.42 14.25 8.44
CA LEU A 62 16.31 15.14 8.74
C LEU A 62 15.96 15.20 10.23
N LEU A 63 16.58 14.37 11.08
CA LEU A 63 16.33 14.35 12.52
C LEU A 63 16.80 15.66 13.16
N LYS A 64 16.04 16.15 14.14
CA LYS A 64 16.45 17.25 15.01
C LYS A 64 17.50 16.75 16.01
N ASP A 65 18.21 17.68 16.65
CA ASP A 65 19.13 17.35 17.73
C ASP A 65 18.39 16.56 18.84
N ASN A 66 18.94 15.39 19.19
CA ASN A 66 18.41 14.43 20.17
C ASN A 66 17.09 13.71 19.77
N GLU A 67 16.63 13.84 18.52
CA GLU A 67 15.51 13.04 18.02
C GLU A 67 15.98 11.65 17.58
N GLU A 68 15.24 10.61 17.96
CA GLU A 68 15.62 9.22 17.69
C GLU A 68 14.50 8.46 16.97
N ILE A 69 14.89 7.67 15.97
CA ILE A 69 13.99 6.71 15.33
C ILE A 69 13.68 5.60 16.34
N LYS A 70 12.39 5.44 16.67
CA LYS A 70 11.89 4.38 17.57
C LYS A 70 11.45 3.15 16.80
N TYR A 71 10.79 3.34 15.66
CA TYR A 71 10.38 2.26 14.78
C TYR A 71 10.65 2.62 13.32
N LYS A 72 11.03 1.64 12.52
CA LYS A 72 11.26 1.78 11.09
C LYS A 72 10.89 0.50 10.37
N MET A 73 10.15 0.60 9.29
CA MET A 73 9.77 -0.57 8.49
C MET A 73 9.30 -0.19 7.09
N ILE A 74 9.36 -1.15 6.15
CA ILE A 74 8.65 -1.06 4.88
C ILE A 74 7.45 -2.01 4.94
N VAL A 75 6.27 -1.47 4.69
CA VAL A 75 4.98 -2.18 4.66
C VAL A 75 4.32 -2.05 3.30
N LEU A 76 3.27 -2.84 3.05
CA LEU A 76 2.43 -2.66 1.88
C LEU A 76 1.43 -1.53 2.13
N LYS A 77 1.08 -0.79 1.06
CA LYS A 77 -0.11 0.04 1.06
C LYS A 77 -1.34 -0.89 1.10
N SER A 78 -2.30 -0.58 1.97
CA SER A 78 -3.53 -1.37 2.04
C SER A 78 -4.39 -1.19 0.80
N TYR A 79 -4.74 -2.29 0.15
CA TYR A 79 -5.78 -2.36 -0.88
C TYR A 79 -7.04 -2.96 -0.26
N ARG A 80 -8.18 -2.26 -0.39
CA ARG A 80 -9.41 -2.51 0.38
C ARG A 80 -10.07 -3.88 0.18
N GLN A 81 -9.62 -4.72 -0.74
CA GLN A 81 -10.15 -6.07 -0.93
C GLN A 81 -8.99 -7.06 -1.08
N LYS A 82 -9.13 -8.24 -0.47
CA LYS A 82 -8.19 -9.37 -0.59
C LYS A 82 -7.91 -9.79 -2.04
N GLU A 83 -8.75 -9.36 -2.99
CA GLU A 83 -8.68 -9.70 -4.42
C GLU A 83 -8.31 -8.52 -5.34
N ILE A 84 -8.14 -7.31 -4.82
CA ILE A 84 -7.70 -6.18 -5.65
C ILE A 84 -6.18 -6.22 -5.76
N PHE A 85 -5.69 -6.99 -6.72
CA PHE A 85 -4.42 -6.73 -7.38
C PHE A 85 -4.55 -5.67 -8.50
N ARG A 86 -5.71 -5.00 -8.66
CA ARG A 86 -6.03 -4.30 -9.93
C ARG A 86 -6.72 -2.93 -9.94
N THR A 87 -7.15 -2.31 -8.83
CA THR A 87 -7.95 -1.04 -8.92
C THR A 87 -7.28 0.21 -8.39
N ASP A 88 -6.08 0.11 -7.81
CA ASP A 88 -5.22 1.28 -7.59
C ASP A 88 -4.12 1.38 -8.68
N ILE A 89 -4.30 0.70 -9.81
CA ILE A 89 -3.59 1.05 -11.05
C ILE A 89 -4.14 2.43 -11.41
N GLY A 90 -3.33 3.47 -11.25
CA GLY A 90 -3.75 4.85 -11.45
C GLY A 90 -4.55 4.97 -12.74
N PHE A 91 -5.79 5.45 -12.63
CA PHE A 91 -6.54 5.96 -13.77
C PHE A 91 -5.61 6.97 -14.46
N ASN A 92 -5.09 6.63 -15.66
CA ASN A 92 -4.07 7.33 -16.48
C ASN A 92 -2.61 6.84 -16.45
N GLY A 93 -2.30 5.61 -16.06
CA GLY A 93 -0.94 5.05 -16.26
C GLY A 93 0.17 5.67 -15.40
N GLY A 94 -0.22 6.37 -14.33
CA GLY A 94 0.70 6.86 -13.31
C GLY A 94 1.29 5.72 -12.47
N ARG A 95 2.49 5.92 -11.92
CA ARG A 95 3.12 4.98 -10.99
C ARG A 95 2.25 4.83 -9.75
N THR A 96 1.88 3.60 -9.42
CA THR A 96 1.05 3.29 -8.25
C THR A 96 1.90 3.05 -7.01
N THR A 97 1.43 3.51 -5.85
CA THR A 97 2.09 3.27 -4.58
C THR A 97 1.83 1.85 -4.10
N ILE A 98 2.83 0.97 -4.17
CA ILE A 98 2.77 -0.40 -3.65
C ILE A 98 3.26 -0.48 -2.21
N TYR A 99 4.37 0.18 -1.90
CA TYR A 99 5.00 0.11 -0.59
C TYR A 99 4.95 1.46 0.14
N LEU A 100 4.95 1.38 1.47
CA LEU A 100 5.09 2.52 2.36
C LEU A 100 6.32 2.29 3.25
N GLY A 101 7.30 3.20 3.20
CA GLY A 101 8.34 3.29 4.21
C GLY A 101 7.81 4.10 5.39
N LEU A 102 7.72 3.49 6.56
CA LEU A 102 7.26 4.14 7.80
C LEU A 102 8.44 4.27 8.75
N PHE A 103 8.75 5.50 9.15
CA PHE A 103 9.76 5.79 10.17
C PHE A 103 9.13 6.67 11.24
N VAL A 104 9.07 6.16 12.45
CA VAL A 104 8.46 6.80 13.61
C VAL A 104 9.57 7.18 14.57
N THR A 105 9.66 8.47 14.88
CA THR A 105 10.53 8.98 15.93
C THR A 105 9.76 9.16 17.22
N ASP A 106 10.35 9.81 18.21
CA ASP A 106 9.66 10.23 19.42
C ASP A 106 8.73 11.45 19.23
N THR A 107 8.86 12.15 18.09
CA THR A 107 8.09 13.36 17.80
C THR A 107 7.35 13.34 16.46
N ARG A 108 7.84 12.60 15.46
CA ARG A 108 7.38 12.68 14.06
C ARG A 108 7.14 11.31 13.42
N ILE A 109 6.40 11.34 12.31
CA ILE A 109 6.25 10.18 11.42
C ILE A 109 6.63 10.59 10.01
N PHE A 110 7.57 9.86 9.43
CA PHE A 110 7.92 9.95 8.02
C PHE A 110 7.26 8.81 7.27
N VAL A 111 6.56 9.13 6.19
CA VAL A 111 5.92 8.17 5.29
C VAL A 111 6.40 8.38 3.87
N PHE A 112 7.03 7.36 3.32
CA PHE A 112 7.55 7.33 1.96
C PHE A 112 6.71 6.41 1.10
N LYS A 113 6.02 6.94 0.10
CA LYS A 113 5.25 6.15 -0.87
C LYS A 113 6.18 5.69 -1.98
N MET A 114 6.19 4.39 -2.26
CA MET A 114 7.07 3.79 -3.26
C MET A 114 6.30 2.91 -4.26
N ASP A 115 6.82 2.76 -5.48
CA ASP A 115 6.28 1.87 -6.51
C ASP A 115 6.68 0.39 -6.30
N SER A 116 6.32 -0.49 -7.24
CA SER A 116 6.58 -1.93 -7.17
C SER A 116 8.05 -2.33 -7.19
N ILE A 117 8.97 -1.41 -7.50
CA ILE A 117 10.42 -1.62 -7.50
C ILE A 117 11.13 -0.68 -6.52
N TYR A 118 10.39 -0.18 -5.53
CA TYR A 118 10.88 0.66 -4.44
C TYR A 118 11.36 2.06 -4.84
N ASN A 119 11.00 2.57 -6.03
CA ASN A 119 11.30 3.97 -6.34
C ASN A 119 10.41 4.88 -5.50
N LEU A 120 11.00 5.92 -4.92
CA LEU A 120 10.27 6.95 -4.19
C LEU A 120 9.33 7.73 -5.13
N LEU A 121 8.05 7.79 -4.77
CA LEU A 121 7.01 8.54 -5.48
C LEU A 121 6.63 9.82 -4.75
N GLU A 122 6.48 9.73 -3.43
CA GLU A 122 6.02 10.83 -2.60
C GLU A 122 6.59 10.68 -1.18
N GLU A 123 6.86 11.81 -0.55
CA GLU A 123 7.28 11.90 0.83
C GLU A 123 6.26 12.71 1.62
N VAL A 124 5.78 12.15 2.72
CA VAL A 124 4.87 12.79 3.65
C VAL A 124 5.53 12.79 5.02
N CYS A 125 5.95 13.97 5.49
CA CYS A 125 6.39 14.15 6.86
C CYS A 125 5.23 14.69 7.70
N VAL A 126 4.81 13.93 8.69
CA VAL A 126 3.89 14.39 9.73
C VAL A 126 4.74 14.95 10.86
N ASN A 127 4.75 16.29 10.97
CA ASN A 127 5.63 17.03 11.86
C ASN A 127 5.36 16.81 13.36
N GLU A 128 4.21 16.25 13.73
CA GLU A 128 3.89 15.93 15.12
C GLU A 128 3.03 14.66 15.20
N ILE A 129 3.46 13.68 16.00
CA ILE A 129 2.73 12.44 16.29
C ILE A 129 1.35 12.73 16.92
N SER A 130 1.24 13.82 17.69
CA SER A 130 -0.01 14.33 18.25
C SER A 130 -1.11 14.58 17.21
N ASN A 131 -0.74 14.76 15.93
CA ASN A 131 -1.70 14.96 14.84
C ASN A 131 -2.50 13.68 14.50
N ILE A 132 -2.17 12.51 15.06
CA ILE A 132 -3.00 11.31 14.89
C ILE A 132 -4.31 11.49 15.66
N LYS A 133 -5.43 11.59 14.93
CA LYS A 133 -6.78 11.71 15.51
C LYS A 133 -7.40 10.37 15.87
N SER A 134 -7.12 9.34 15.08
CA SER A 134 -7.66 8.00 15.32
C SER A 134 -6.90 6.96 14.51
N PHE A 135 -6.89 5.73 15.02
CA PHE A 135 -6.50 4.57 14.24
C PHE A 135 -7.72 3.99 13.53
N ILE A 136 -7.58 3.67 12.26
CA ILE A 136 -8.62 3.04 11.46
C ILE A 136 -8.39 1.54 11.49
N ASP A 137 -9.25 0.80 12.18
CA ASP A 137 -9.13 -0.66 12.27
C ASP A 137 -9.70 -1.34 11.02
N LEU A 138 -8.82 -2.03 10.29
CA LEU A 138 -9.10 -2.84 9.11
C LEU A 138 -8.46 -4.23 9.23
N TRP A 139 -8.08 -4.67 10.43
CA TRP A 139 -7.25 -5.85 10.61
C TRP A 139 -7.93 -7.12 10.09
N GLU A 140 -9.18 -7.35 10.47
CA GLU A 140 -9.98 -8.50 10.01
C GLU A 140 -10.23 -8.52 8.50
N LYS A 141 -10.25 -7.34 7.85
CA LYS A 141 -10.57 -7.22 6.42
C LYS A 141 -9.35 -7.44 5.53
N CYS A 142 -8.25 -6.75 5.85
CA CYS A 142 -7.06 -6.73 5.01
C CYS A 142 -5.75 -6.60 5.81
N SER A 143 -5.73 -7.05 7.07
CA SER A 143 -4.55 -7.05 7.94
C SER A 143 -3.88 -5.68 8.02
N SER A 144 -4.70 -4.62 8.08
CA SER A 144 -4.23 -3.24 7.97
C SER A 144 -4.70 -2.40 9.15
N ILE A 145 -3.87 -1.45 9.58
CA ILE A 145 -4.27 -0.37 10.48
C ILE A 145 -3.95 0.94 9.77
N GLY A 146 -4.95 1.83 9.74
CA GLY A 146 -4.80 3.17 9.20
C GLY A 146 -4.47 4.21 10.25
N PHE A 147 -3.70 5.22 9.86
CA PHE A 147 -3.47 6.43 10.62
C PHE A 147 -4.32 7.55 10.02
N ARG A 148 -5.24 8.11 10.79
CA ARG A 148 -5.96 9.31 10.40
C ARG A 148 -5.32 10.52 11.07
N PHE A 149 -4.75 11.39 10.26
CA PHE A 149 -4.14 12.63 10.74
C PHE A 149 -5.15 13.79 10.74
N ASP A 150 -4.84 14.83 11.52
CA ASP A 150 -5.47 16.12 11.33
C ASP A 150 -5.18 16.66 9.91
N GLY A 151 -6.20 17.17 9.22
CA GLY A 151 -6.13 17.52 7.80
C GLY A 151 -6.62 16.44 6.82
N GLY A 152 -7.08 15.28 7.31
CA GLY A 152 -7.80 14.28 6.48
C GLY A 152 -6.91 13.37 5.63
N ILE A 153 -5.59 13.38 5.87
CA ILE A 153 -4.67 12.42 5.28
C ILE A 153 -4.85 11.08 6.02
N ASP A 154 -5.28 10.05 5.29
CA ASP A 154 -5.39 8.68 5.79
C ASP A 154 -4.24 7.84 5.20
N ILE A 155 -3.37 7.30 6.06
CA ILE A 155 -2.30 6.39 5.67
C ILE A 155 -2.73 4.99 6.07
N LEU A 156 -2.98 4.09 5.10
CA LEU A 156 -3.40 2.72 5.37
C LEU A 156 -2.21 1.77 5.19
N ALA A 157 -1.68 1.28 6.31
CA ALA A 157 -0.49 0.45 6.36
C ALA A 157 -0.87 -1.03 6.59
N ARG A 158 -0.24 -1.91 5.80
CA ARG A 158 -0.40 -3.37 5.90
C ARG A 158 0.97 -4.02 6.11
N PRO A 159 1.29 -4.48 7.33
CA PRO A 159 2.47 -5.32 7.52
C PRO A 159 2.36 -6.62 6.70
N TYR A 160 3.51 -7.20 6.37
CA TYR A 160 3.58 -8.49 5.68
C TYR A 160 4.71 -9.34 6.26
N GLY A 161 4.38 -10.58 6.61
CA GLY A 161 5.26 -11.50 7.32
C GLY A 161 5.21 -11.30 8.83
N GLU A 162 5.31 -12.40 9.57
CA GLU A 162 5.07 -12.46 11.02
C GLU A 162 5.97 -11.50 11.83
N GLU A 163 7.24 -11.33 11.45
CA GLU A 163 8.17 -10.43 12.13
C GLU A 163 7.76 -8.96 11.98
N ASN A 164 7.37 -8.55 10.75
CA ASN A 164 6.90 -7.19 10.49
C ASN A 164 5.56 -6.91 11.17
N GLU A 165 4.69 -7.91 11.32
CA GLU A 165 3.44 -7.77 12.06
C GLU A 165 3.68 -7.47 13.54
N LYS A 166 4.63 -8.17 14.18
CA LYS A 166 5.00 -7.91 15.58
C LYS A 166 5.52 -6.49 15.77
N ILE A 167 6.48 -6.06 14.94
CA ILE A 167 7.05 -4.71 14.98
C ILE A 167 5.96 -3.66 14.73
N PHE A 168 5.06 -3.93 13.77
CA PHE A 168 3.96 -3.02 13.47
C PHE A 168 3.01 -2.86 14.66
N ILE A 169 2.62 -3.94 15.33
CA ILE A 169 1.76 -3.89 16.51
C ILE A 169 2.43 -3.11 17.65
N GLU A 170 3.73 -3.30 17.88
CA GLU A 170 4.49 -2.53 18.87
C GLU A 170 4.51 -1.04 18.54
N MET A 171 4.76 -0.68 17.28
CA MET A 171 4.71 0.69 16.80
C MET A 171 3.32 1.31 17.01
N ILE A 172 2.24 0.59 16.74
CA ILE A 172 0.87 1.08 16.98
C ILE A 172 0.60 1.28 18.48
N LYS A 173 1.06 0.36 19.35
CA LYS A 173 0.94 0.51 20.81
C LYS A 173 1.67 1.77 21.29
N TYR A 174 2.91 1.96 20.84
CA TYR A 174 3.72 3.14 21.15
C TYR A 174 3.01 4.44 20.74
N LEU A 175 2.50 4.50 19.50
CA LEU A 175 1.79 5.68 18.99
C LEU A 175 0.49 5.94 19.76
N LYS A 176 -0.24 4.88 20.15
CA LYS A 176 -1.45 5.00 20.97
C LYS A 176 -1.14 5.58 22.35
N GLU A 177 -0.09 5.11 23.01
CA GLU A 177 0.34 5.63 24.31
C GLU A 177 0.74 7.11 24.24
N LYS A 178 1.35 7.54 23.12
CA LYS A 178 1.76 8.93 22.90
C LYS A 178 0.62 9.87 22.56
N THR A 179 -0.44 9.39 21.92
CA THR A 179 -1.50 10.24 21.37
C THR A 179 -2.83 10.10 22.09
N ASN A 180 -3.04 9.03 22.86
CA ASN A 180 -4.35 8.59 23.37
C ASN A 180 -5.42 8.47 22.27
N ALA A 181 -5.03 8.33 21.01
CA ALA A 181 -5.95 8.23 19.90
C ALA A 181 -6.74 6.90 19.94
N GLU A 182 -8.04 6.99 19.71
CA GLU A 182 -8.93 5.84 19.73
C GLU A 182 -8.88 5.04 18.43
N PHE A 183 -9.13 3.74 18.53
CA PHE A 183 -9.47 2.93 17.36
C PHE A 183 -10.91 3.21 16.94
N LYS A 184 -11.09 3.55 15.67
CA LYS A 184 -12.40 3.75 15.06
C LYS A 184 -12.60 2.71 13.96
N PRO A 185 -13.81 2.13 13.87
CA PRO A 185 -14.12 1.25 12.76
C PRO A 185 -14.06 2.05 11.46
N TYR A 186 -13.53 1.44 10.41
CA TYR A 186 -13.57 2.02 9.08
C TYR A 186 -15.03 2.18 8.61
N LYS A 187 -15.55 3.41 8.65
CA LYS A 187 -16.80 3.77 7.98
C LYS A 187 -16.50 3.90 6.50
N GLY A 188 -16.82 2.86 5.73
CA GLY A 188 -16.77 2.95 4.27
C GLY A 188 -17.51 4.19 3.78
N GLN A 189 -16.96 4.89 2.79
CA GLN A 189 -17.76 5.75 1.92
C GLN A 189 -18.83 4.84 1.30
N ARG A 190 -19.99 4.71 1.96
CA ARG A 190 -21.21 4.30 1.26
C ARG A 190 -21.41 5.38 0.20
N PRO A 191 -21.57 5.04 -1.09
CA PRO A 191 -21.99 6.03 -2.07
C PRO A 191 -23.21 6.72 -1.46
N GLY A 192 -23.12 8.04 -1.30
CA GLY A 192 -24.19 8.81 -0.65
C GLY A 192 -25.50 8.45 -1.34
N ILE A 193 -26.59 8.33 -0.58
CA ILE A 193 -27.93 7.98 -1.10
C ILE A 193 -28.26 8.78 -2.37
N PHE A 194 -27.80 10.04 -2.43
CA PHE A 194 -27.86 10.91 -3.59
C PHE A 194 -27.24 10.34 -4.88
N LEU A 195 -26.01 9.80 -4.83
CA LEU A 195 -25.34 9.15 -5.97
C LEU A 195 -26.11 7.90 -6.44
N MET A 196 -26.68 7.16 -5.49
CA MET A 196 -27.52 6.00 -5.80
C MET A 196 -28.83 6.43 -6.51
N ILE A 197 -29.47 7.50 -6.03
CA ILE A 197 -30.68 8.07 -6.63
C ILE A 197 -30.38 8.59 -8.04
N VAL A 198 -29.28 9.33 -8.23
CA VAL A 198 -28.86 9.84 -9.55
C VAL A 198 -28.61 8.69 -10.53
N PHE A 199 -27.98 7.60 -10.08
CA PHE A 199 -27.76 6.42 -10.91
C PHE A 199 -29.04 5.68 -11.28
N ILE A 200 -30.01 5.59 -10.36
CA ILE A 200 -31.32 4.99 -10.65
C ILE A 200 -32.10 5.85 -11.66
N LEU A 201 -32.09 7.17 -11.49
CA LEU A 201 -32.78 8.10 -12.40
C LEU A 201 -32.17 8.10 -13.80
N SER A 202 -30.85 8.00 -13.93
CA SER A 202 -30.19 7.91 -15.24
C SER A 202 -30.54 6.62 -15.98
N ILE A 203 -30.59 5.48 -15.29
CA ILE A 203 -31.04 4.21 -15.86
C ILE A 203 -32.52 4.29 -16.29
N ALA A 204 -33.40 4.83 -15.43
CA ALA A 204 -34.82 4.98 -15.75
C ALA A 204 -35.04 5.88 -16.99
N GLY A 205 -34.30 6.98 -17.10
CA GLY A 205 -34.33 7.87 -18.27
C GLY A 205 -33.87 7.19 -19.55
N MET A 206 -32.83 6.35 -19.48
CA MET A 206 -32.34 5.55 -20.61
C MET A 206 -33.39 4.56 -21.11
N ILE A 207 -34.05 3.84 -20.18
CA ILE A 207 -35.11 2.87 -20.50
C ILE A 207 -36.30 3.57 -21.16
N MET A 208 -36.76 4.70 -20.60
CA MET A 208 -37.86 5.50 -21.15
C MET A 208 -37.54 6.02 -22.56
N GLY A 209 -36.31 6.50 -22.79
CA GLY A 209 -35.86 6.94 -24.11
C GLY A 209 -35.84 5.80 -25.14
N PHE A 210 -35.40 4.60 -24.73
CA PHE A 210 -35.36 3.43 -25.59
C PHE A 210 -36.78 2.96 -25.98
N ILE A 211 -37.70 2.92 -25.02
CA ILE A 211 -39.11 2.58 -25.28
C ILE A 211 -39.75 3.61 -26.21
N GLY A 212 -39.54 4.91 -25.96
CA GLY A 212 -40.04 5.98 -26.81
C GLY A 212 -39.56 5.87 -28.25
N SER A 213 -38.27 5.56 -28.44
CA SER A 213 -37.69 5.32 -29.77
C SER A 213 -38.34 4.13 -30.48
N ILE A 214 -38.59 3.02 -29.78
CA ILE A 214 -39.26 1.84 -30.35
C ILE A 214 -40.69 2.19 -30.78
N VAL A 215 -41.46 2.85 -29.91
CA VAL A 215 -42.84 3.25 -30.20
C VAL A 215 -42.89 4.20 -31.40
N TYR A 216 -41.98 5.18 -31.47
CA TYR A 216 -41.89 6.10 -32.60
C TYR A 216 -41.57 5.37 -33.91
N THR A 217 -40.63 4.43 -33.87
CA THR A 217 -40.23 3.64 -35.05
C THR A 217 -41.38 2.74 -35.54
N ILE A 218 -42.12 2.10 -34.62
CA ILE A 218 -43.30 1.30 -34.96
C ILE A 218 -44.41 2.17 -35.56
N LYS A 219 -44.64 3.37 -35.00
CA LYS A 219 -45.63 4.30 -35.52
C LYS A 219 -45.28 4.79 -36.94
N ALA A 220 -44.03 5.19 -37.15
CA ALA A 220 -43.54 5.60 -38.47
C ALA A 220 -43.65 4.46 -39.50
N ALA A 221 -43.36 3.21 -39.12
CA ALA A 221 -43.53 2.06 -40.00
C ALA A 221 -45.01 1.79 -40.36
N LEU A 222 -45.93 1.97 -39.41
CA LEU A 222 -47.38 1.83 -39.63
C LEU A 222 -47.96 2.94 -40.51
N ASP A 223 -47.44 4.17 -40.42
CA ASP A 223 -47.87 5.30 -41.25
C ASP A 223 -47.40 5.17 -42.71
N ILE A 224 -46.29 4.46 -42.98
CA ILE A 224 -45.81 4.16 -44.35
C ILE A 224 -46.64 3.05 -45.02
N LEU A 225 -47.31 2.19 -44.24
CA LEU A 225 -48.10 1.06 -44.73
C LEU A 225 -49.58 1.37 -45.01
N LYS A 226 -50.02 2.62 -44.79
CA LYS A 226 -51.37 3.13 -45.12
C LYS A 226 -51.35 3.94 -46.40
#